data_AF-A0A2K4IEY0-F1
#
_entry.id   AF-A0A2K4IEY0-F1
#
_cell.length_a   1.000
_cell.length_b   1.000
_cell.length_c   1.000
_cell.angle_alpha   90.00
_cell.angle_beta   90.00
_cell.angle_gamma   90.00
#
_symmetry.space_group_name_H-M   'P 1'
#
loop_
_entity.id
_entity.type
_entity.pdbx_description
1 polymer ?
#
loop_
_entity_poly.entity_id
_entity_poly.type
_entity_poly.pdbx_seq_one_letter_code
_entity_poly.pdbx_strand_id
1 'polypeptide(L)'
;MPWPTINFSIDPIALATLVINLGGVLNKDGSTSLPDGSLIDANQTSLKGPDGVIHHQDGRVEFPDGRIVWSDNTTEYPDGRVVWEDGTVRFPDGSKRYPDGLAFDANNKLISE
;
A
#
# COMPACT_ATOMS: atom_id res chain seq x y z
N MET A 1 -10.29 -9.43 10.15
CA MET A 1 -10.60 -8.03 10.49
C MET A 1 -9.59 -7.19 9.74
N PRO A 2 -9.98 -6.22 8.91
CA PRO A 2 -9.00 -5.35 8.27
C PRO A 2 -8.27 -4.59 9.37
N TRP A 3 -6.93 -4.60 9.33
CA TRP A 3 -6.12 -3.74 10.18
C TRP A 3 -6.61 -2.30 10.01
N PRO A 4 -6.69 -1.50 11.08
CA PRO A 4 -6.98 -0.09 10.94
C PRO A 4 -5.97 0.50 9.95
N THR A 5 -6.44 1.32 9.00
CA THR A 5 -5.56 2.13 8.17
C THR A 5 -4.86 3.11 9.11
N ILE A 6 -3.69 2.73 9.62
CA ILE A 6 -2.86 3.59 10.44
C ILE A 6 -2.27 4.62 9.48
N ASN A 7 -2.87 5.80 9.42
CA ASN A 7 -2.24 6.93 8.73
C ASN A 7 -1.01 7.33 9.53
N PHE A 8 0.18 7.00 9.03
CA PHE A 8 1.48 7.40 9.58
C PHE A 8 1.76 8.88 9.31
N SER A 9 0.80 9.76 9.61
CA SER A 9 1.06 11.18 9.80
C SER A 9 1.47 11.42 11.26
N ILE A 10 2.35 10.56 11.77
CA ILE A 10 2.80 10.57 13.16
C ILE A 10 4.20 11.16 13.17
N ASP A 11 4.39 12.19 13.99
CA ASP A 11 5.69 12.80 14.25
C ASP A 11 6.72 11.72 14.62
N PRO A 12 7.97 11.73 14.09
CA PRO A 12 8.98 10.71 14.38
C PRO A 12 9.18 10.43 15.87
N ILE A 13 9.03 11.47 16.71
CA ILE A 13 9.12 11.37 18.18
C ILE A 13 7.90 10.64 18.77
N ALA A 14 6.69 10.93 18.25
CA ALA A 14 5.47 10.24 18.66
C ALA A 14 5.45 8.78 18.21
N LEU A 15 6.03 8.47 17.04
CA LEU A 15 6.23 7.12 16.53
C LEU A 15 7.19 6.33 17.42
N ALA A 16 8.36 6.89 17.74
CA ALA A 16 9.32 6.26 18.66
C ALA A 16 8.69 6.01 20.04
N THR A 17 7.90 6.95 20.55
CA THR A 17 7.21 6.82 21.85
C THR A 17 6.12 5.74 21.80
N LEU A 18 5.33 5.70 20.72
CA LEU A 18 4.29 4.68 20.51
C LEU A 18 4.91 3.28 20.42
N VAL A 19 6.01 3.16 19.68
CA VAL A 19 6.80 1.95 19.53
C VAL A 19 7.30 1.43 20.88
N ILE A 20 7.90 2.30 21.70
CA ILE A 20 8.42 1.91 23.02
C ILE A 20 7.26 1.50 23.94
N ASN A 21 6.14 2.24 23.92
CA ASN A 21 4.95 1.90 24.70
C ASN A 21 4.29 0.59 24.27
N LEU A 22 4.36 0.27 22.98
CA LEU A 22 3.91 -1.02 22.43
C LEU A 22 4.88 -2.16 22.75
N GLY A 23 6.03 -1.89 23.38
CA GLY A 23 7.05 -2.91 23.72
C GLY A 23 8.03 -3.22 22.59
N GLY A 24 8.17 -2.32 21.63
CA GLY A 24 9.08 -2.48 20.50
C GLY A 24 10.56 -2.41 20.89
N VAL A 25 11.37 -3.22 20.21
CA VAL A 25 12.82 -3.33 20.36
C VAL A 25 13.49 -2.65 19.17
N LEU A 26 14.38 -1.70 19.43
CA LEU A 26 15.23 -1.11 18.40
C LEU A 26 16.38 -2.08 18.05
N ASN A 27 16.45 -2.49 16.80
CA ASN A 27 17.52 -3.34 16.27
C ASN A 27 18.78 -2.50 15.98
N LYS A 28 19.93 -3.17 15.90
CA LYS A 28 21.21 -2.53 15.55
C LYS A 28 21.21 -1.90 14.16
N ASP A 29 20.40 -2.42 13.26
CA ASP A 29 20.25 -1.91 11.89
C ASP A 29 19.40 -0.63 11.83
N GLY A 30 18.91 -0.13 12.98
CA GLY A 30 18.03 1.04 13.09
C GLY A 30 16.55 0.72 12.93
N SER A 31 16.21 -0.45 12.38
CA SER A 31 14.83 -0.94 12.33
C SER A 31 14.29 -1.23 13.72
N THR A 32 12.96 -1.21 13.90
CA THR A 32 12.32 -1.54 15.17
C THR A 32 11.44 -2.77 15.02
N SER A 33 11.61 -3.76 15.88
CA SER A 33 10.71 -4.90 15.99
C SER A 33 9.68 -4.69 17.09
N LEU A 34 8.40 -4.69 16.76
CA LEU A 34 7.29 -4.68 17.70
C LEU A 34 7.00 -6.10 18.21
N PRO A 35 6.41 -6.26 19.41
CA PRO A 35 6.14 -7.57 19.99
C PRO A 35 4.94 -8.28 19.37
N ASP A 36 4.13 -7.59 18.57
CA ASP A 36 3.11 -8.20 17.71
C ASP A 36 3.72 -8.90 16.47
N GLY A 37 5.03 -8.74 16.24
CA GLY A 37 5.74 -9.25 15.06
C GLY A 37 5.87 -8.25 13.92
N SER A 38 5.37 -7.02 14.08
CA SER A 38 5.57 -5.95 13.11
C SER A 38 7.02 -5.43 13.13
N LEU A 39 7.52 -4.97 11.99
CA LEU A 39 8.86 -4.41 11.81
C LEU A 39 8.76 -3.01 11.18
N ILE A 40 9.36 -2.00 11.80
CA ILE A 40 9.49 -0.66 11.23
C ILE A 40 10.89 -0.52 10.64
N ASP A 41 10.99 0.02 9.43
CA ASP A 41 12.26 0.30 8.78
C ASP A 41 13.11 1.32 9.57
N ALA A 42 14.42 1.29 9.39
CA ALA A 42 15.35 2.21 10.04
C ALA A 42 15.04 3.69 9.76
N ASN A 43 14.52 3.98 8.57
CA ASN A 43 14.14 5.34 8.19
C ASN A 43 12.74 5.72 8.70
N GLN A 44 12.04 4.81 9.40
CA GLN A 44 10.66 4.98 9.87
C GLN A 44 9.67 5.35 8.74
N THR A 45 10.03 5.04 7.50
CA THR A 45 9.22 5.30 6.30
C THR A 45 8.30 4.15 5.97
N SER A 46 8.47 2.98 6.60
CA SER A 46 7.67 1.79 6.30
C SER A 46 7.49 0.90 7.54
N LEU A 47 6.28 0.38 7.73
CA LEU A 47 5.89 -0.59 8.75
C LEU A 47 5.46 -1.88 8.04
N LYS A 48 6.19 -2.97 8.28
CA LYS A 48 5.82 -4.32 7.86
C LYS A 48 5.10 -5.04 8.99
N GLY A 49 3.81 -5.34 8.83
CA GLY A 49 3.03 -6.13 9.78
C GLY A 49 3.46 -7.60 9.85
N PRO A 50 3.00 -8.34 10.88
CA PRO A 50 3.25 -9.78 11.03
C PRO A 50 2.57 -10.62 9.95
N ASP A 51 1.50 -10.09 9.34
CA ASP A 51 0.81 -10.65 8.19
C ASP A 51 1.58 -10.46 6.87
N GLY A 52 2.69 -9.70 6.89
CA GLY A 52 3.52 -9.42 5.73
C GLY A 52 3.07 -8.20 4.93
N VAL A 53 2.03 -7.50 5.34
CA VAL A 53 1.59 -6.24 4.72
C VAL A 53 2.56 -5.12 5.09
N ILE A 54 3.02 -4.35 4.12
CA ILE A 54 3.95 -3.23 4.30
C ILE A 54 3.18 -1.94 4.08
N HIS A 55 3.09 -1.10 5.10
CA HIS A 55 2.56 0.24 5.00
C HIS A 55 3.71 1.23 4.88
N HIS A 56 3.62 2.15 3.94
CA HIS A 56 4.59 3.20 3.71
C HIS A 56 4.05 4.54 4.21
N GLN A 57 4.98 5.46 4.53
CA GLN A 57 4.66 6.78 5.04
C GLN A 57 3.98 7.68 3.99
N ASP A 58 4.24 7.44 2.70
CA ASP A 58 3.54 8.10 1.59
C ASP A 58 2.07 7.64 1.42
N GLY A 59 1.63 6.71 2.28
CA GLY A 59 0.30 6.12 2.29
C GLY A 59 0.14 4.93 1.34
N ARG A 60 1.22 4.49 0.69
CA ARG A 60 1.24 3.24 -0.08
C ARG A 60 1.14 2.04 0.87
N VAL A 61 0.41 1.01 0.48
CA VAL A 61 0.27 -0.25 1.21
C VAL A 61 0.56 -1.39 0.25
N GLU A 62 1.60 -2.16 0.51
CA GLU A 62 1.99 -3.34 -0.26
C GLU A 62 1.56 -4.60 0.49
N PHE A 63 0.80 -5.45 -0.18
CA PHE A 63 0.31 -6.71 0.35
C PHE A 63 1.26 -7.84 -0.05
N PRO A 64 1.36 -8.91 0.76
CA PRO A 64 2.21 -10.06 0.46
C PRO A 64 1.81 -10.78 -0.84
N ASP A 65 0.56 -10.63 -1.28
CA ASP A 65 0.07 -11.12 -2.57
C ASP A 65 0.63 -10.35 -3.77
N GLY A 66 1.43 -9.29 -3.56
CA GLY A 66 1.98 -8.41 -4.60
C GLY A 66 1.03 -7.29 -5.03
N ARG A 67 -0.13 -7.17 -4.37
CA ARG A 67 -1.05 -6.04 -4.56
C ARG A 67 -0.47 -4.80 -3.89
N ILE A 68 -0.55 -3.65 -4.56
CA ILE A 68 -0.13 -2.35 -4.03
C ILE A 68 -1.34 -1.44 -4.04
N VAL A 69 -1.63 -0.78 -2.92
CA VAL A 69 -2.66 0.25 -2.81
C VAL A 69 -1.97 1.56 -2.52
N TRP A 70 -2.11 2.52 -3.41
CA TRP A 70 -1.55 3.86 -3.29
C TRP A 70 -2.45 4.75 -2.42
N SER A 71 -1.90 5.90 -2.00
CA SER A 71 -2.60 6.88 -1.19
C SER A 71 -3.73 7.62 -1.92
N ASP A 72 -3.71 7.61 -3.26
CA ASP A 72 -4.78 8.09 -4.14
C ASP A 72 -5.86 7.01 -4.39
N ASN A 73 -5.93 5.98 -3.54
CA ASN A 73 -6.81 4.82 -3.69
C ASN A 73 -6.59 3.98 -4.96
N THR A 74 -5.52 4.25 -5.73
CA THR A 74 -5.14 3.41 -6.87
C THR A 74 -4.66 2.06 -6.38
N THR A 75 -5.24 0.97 -6.88
CA THR A 75 -4.80 -0.39 -6.61
C THR A 75 -4.09 -0.97 -7.83
N GLU A 76 -2.82 -1.31 -7.69
CA GLU A 76 -2.08 -2.15 -8.62
C GLU A 76 -2.11 -3.61 -8.16
N TYR A 77 -2.35 -4.49 -9.12
CA TYR A 77 -2.36 -5.92 -8.92
C TYR A 77 -1.11 -6.54 -9.55
N PRO A 78 -0.64 -7.68 -9.03
CA PRO A 78 0.58 -8.34 -9.52
C PRO A 78 0.44 -8.88 -10.95
N ASP A 79 -0.79 -9.05 -11.45
CA ASP A 79 -1.08 -9.41 -12.84
C ASP A 79 -0.84 -8.25 -13.83
N GLY A 80 -0.51 -7.04 -13.34
CA GLY A 80 -0.34 -5.82 -14.13
C GLY A 80 -1.64 -5.04 -14.31
N ARG A 81 -2.74 -5.45 -13.66
CA ARG A 81 -3.98 -4.68 -13.64
C ARG A 81 -3.84 -3.49 -12.68
N VAL A 82 -4.30 -2.33 -13.12
CA VAL A 82 -4.35 -1.11 -12.30
C VAL A 82 -5.81 -0.66 -12.22
N VAL A 83 -6.29 -0.39 -11.01
CA VAL A 83 -7.63 0.12 -10.75
C VAL A 83 -7.48 1.47 -10.05
N TRP A 84 -7.90 2.54 -10.70
CA TRP A 84 -7.90 3.87 -10.12
C TRP A 84 -9.15 4.11 -9.26
N GLU A 85 -9.09 5.11 -8.38
CA GLU A 85 -10.21 5.49 -7.52
C GLU A 85 -11.48 5.86 -8.29
N ASP A 86 -11.31 6.47 -9.47
CA ASP A 86 -12.43 6.84 -10.37
C ASP A 86 -13.19 5.61 -10.91
N GLY A 87 -12.68 4.40 -10.70
CA GLY A 87 -13.24 3.16 -11.24
C GLY A 87 -12.67 2.78 -12.60
N THR A 88 -11.73 3.56 -13.14
CA THR A 88 -10.98 3.20 -14.34
C THR A 88 -10.14 1.97 -14.03
N VAL A 89 -10.14 1.01 -14.95
CA VAL A 89 -9.37 -0.22 -14.87
C VAL A 89 -8.48 -0.32 -16.10
N ARG A 90 -7.18 -0.38 -15.91
CA ARG A 90 -6.23 -0.77 -16.96
C ARG A 90 -5.87 -2.22 -16.77
N PHE A 91 -5.96 -2.96 -17.85
CA PHE A 91 -5.57 -4.36 -17.92
C PHE A 91 -4.12 -4.48 -18.41
N PRO A 92 -3.47 -5.62 -18.12
CA PRO A 92 -2.09 -5.86 -18.55
C PRO A 92 -1.93 -5.95 -20.06
N ASP A 93 -3.00 -6.25 -20.80
CA ASP A 93 -3.00 -6.23 -22.27
C ASP A 93 -2.93 -4.80 -22.84
N GLY A 94 -3.03 -3.77 -22.00
CA GLY A 94 -3.02 -2.36 -22.38
C GLY A 94 -4.43 -1.76 -22.55
N SER A 95 -5.49 -2.58 -22.50
CA SER A 95 -6.86 -2.10 -22.55
C SER A 95 -7.23 -1.31 -21.30
N LYS A 96 -8.12 -0.33 -21.45
CA LYS A 96 -8.62 0.52 -20.37
C LYS A 96 -10.13 0.51 -20.38
N ARG A 97 -10.75 0.29 -19.23
CA ARG A 97 -12.19 0.39 -19.02
C ARG A 97 -12.46 1.54 -18.08
N TYR A 98 -13.27 2.48 -18.51
CA TYR A 98 -13.71 3.62 -17.74
C TYR A 98 -14.97 3.29 -16.95
N PRO A 99 -15.23 4.01 -15.85
CA PRO A 99 -16.46 3.87 -15.07
C PRO A 99 -17.72 4.18 -15.90
N ASP A 100 -17.59 5.04 -16.90
CA ASP A 100 -18.69 5.47 -17.79
C ASP A 100 -19.17 4.39 -18.77
N GLY A 101 -18.59 3.17 -18.73
CA GLY A 101 -18.91 2.07 -19.63
C GLY A 101 -17.98 2.00 -20.86
N LEU A 102 -17.33 3.12 -21.20
CA LEU A 102 -16.36 3.17 -22.28
C LEU A 102 -15.18 2.23 -22.01
N ALA A 103 -14.86 1.39 -22.98
CA ALA A 103 -13.67 0.55 -22.94
C ALA A 103 -12.85 0.77 -24.21
N PHE A 104 -11.54 0.90 -24.05
CA PHE A 104 -10.56 1.10 -25.11
C PHE A 104 -9.55 -0.04 -25.11
N ASP A 105 -9.11 -0.48 -26.27
CA ASP A 105 -8.00 -1.42 -26.40
C ASP A 105 -6.63 -0.73 -26.22
N ALA A 106 -5.55 -1.52 -26.29
CA ALA A 106 -4.18 -1.03 -26.21
C ALA A 106 -3.79 -0.02 -27.32
N ASN A 107 -4.54 0.03 -28.42
CA ASN A 107 -4.35 0.96 -29.54
C ASN A 107 -5.22 2.21 -29.42
N ASN A 108 -5.86 2.44 -28.25
CA ASN A 108 -6.85 3.49 -28.02
C ASN A 108 -8.08 3.40 -28.94
N LYS A 109 -8.43 2.21 -29.42
CA LYS A 109 -9.68 1.98 -30.16
C LYS A 109 -10.79 1.65 -29.18
N LEU A 110 -11.93 2.32 -29.31
CA LEU A 110 -13.13 2.00 -28.54
C LEU A 110 -13.59 0.56 -28.86
N ILE A 111 -13.72 -0.26 -27.82
CA ILE A 111 -14.20 -1.65 -27.88
C ILE A 111 -15.60 -1.81 -27.28
N SER A 112 -16.07 -0.89 -26.43
CA SER A 112 -17.41 -0.91 -25.84
C SER A 112 -17.83 0.49 -25.38
N GLU A 113 -19.13 0.78 -25.43
CA GLU A 113 -19.85 1.93 -24.84
C GLU A 113 -21.03 1.40 -24.02
#